data_AF-A0AAN7W1P5-F1
#
_entry.id   AF-A0AAN7W1P5-F1
#
_cell.length_a   1.000
_cell.length_b   1.000
_cell.length_c   1.000
_cell.angle_alpha   90.00
_cell.angle_beta   90.00
_cell.angle_gamma   90.00
#
_symmetry.space_group_name_H-M   'P 1'
#
loop_
_entity.id
_entity.type
_entity.pdbx_description
1 polymer ?
#
loop_
_entity_poly.entity_id
_entity_poly.type
_entity_poly.pdbx_seq_one_letter_code
_entity_poly.pdbx_strand_id
1 'polypeptide(L)'
;MPAVWTIGSFDSCVHQSEEVKDAKKSVPIGILVSISVCWILGWLMLICICACMSNDIEHVVNNLYGFAMAQVIYDSLGRNWAIAFMSLMAFCQFLMGSSILTAVSRQVWAFVRDDGFPMSHYIKKVDKKYSVPFIAIFTVCCGSLVLGLLCLIDNAATSALFSLSVAGNNLAWSMPTFMRLTWGRDLFRPGPFYLGKFLSPIAVWISIFLRHEQYEDEVGQNVIDQILSNQI
;
A
#
# COMPACT_ATOMS: atom_id res chain seq x y z
N MET A 1 -6.48 -7.24 -9.27
CA MET A 1 -5.75 -6.48 -8.25
C MET A 1 -5.46 -5.09 -8.80
N PRO A 2 -5.94 -4.01 -8.17
CA PRO A 2 -5.76 -2.68 -8.72
C PRO A 2 -4.28 -2.26 -8.67
N ALA A 3 -3.80 -1.58 -9.71
CA ALA A 3 -2.39 -1.17 -9.87
C ALA A 3 -1.85 -0.34 -8.69
N VAL A 4 -2.75 0.28 -7.92
CA VAL A 4 -2.45 1.02 -6.69
C VAL A 4 -1.72 0.17 -5.64
N TRP A 5 -1.96 -1.15 -5.58
CA TRP A 5 -1.28 -2.04 -4.64
C TRP A 5 0.16 -2.32 -5.03
N THR A 6 0.45 -2.37 -6.33
CA THR A 6 1.79 -2.70 -6.85
C THR A 6 2.75 -1.51 -6.73
N ILE A 7 2.21 -0.29 -6.84
CA ILE A 7 3.00 0.96 -6.73
C ILE A 7 2.76 1.62 -5.35
N GLY A 8 2.10 0.95 -4.41
CA GLY A 8 1.97 1.42 -3.04
C GLY A 8 3.31 1.40 -2.30
N SER A 9 3.49 2.24 -1.29
CA SER A 9 4.65 2.29 -0.36
C SER A 9 5.81 3.22 -0.72
N PHE A 10 5.72 4.05 -1.76
CA PHE A 10 6.74 5.09 -2.04
C PHE A 10 6.88 6.11 -0.89
N ASP A 11 5.84 6.28 -0.07
CA ASP A 11 5.80 7.15 1.10
C ASP A 11 6.59 6.60 2.30
N SER A 12 7.12 5.37 2.22
CA SER A 12 7.98 4.77 3.27
C SER A 12 9.17 5.66 3.64
N CYS A 13 9.75 6.38 2.67
CA CYS A 13 10.84 7.33 2.91
C CYS A 13 10.43 8.51 3.81
N VAL A 14 9.15 8.85 3.86
CA VAL A 14 8.62 9.94 4.71
C VAL A 14 8.56 9.47 6.17
N HIS A 15 8.14 8.23 6.41
CA HIS A 15 8.07 7.65 7.76
C HIS A 15 9.43 7.58 8.46
N GLN A 16 10.51 7.46 7.67
CA GLN A 16 11.88 7.40 8.17
C GLN A 16 12.65 8.69 7.95
N SER A 17 11.97 9.79 7.60
CA SER A 17 12.61 11.07 7.29
C SER A 17 13.41 11.65 8.47
N GLU A 18 13.02 11.35 9.70
CA GLU A 18 13.72 11.79 10.92
C GLU A 18 15.13 11.16 11.06
N GLU A 19 15.38 10.02 10.41
CA GLU A 19 16.66 9.31 10.46
C GLU A 19 17.57 9.64 9.26
N VAL A 20 17.07 10.40 8.28
CA VAL A 20 17.77 10.71 7.03
C VAL A 20 18.56 12.01 7.15
N LYS A 21 19.85 11.95 6.79
CA LYS A 21 20.70 13.15 6.63
C LYS A 21 20.15 13.99 5.46
N ASP A 22 19.82 15.25 5.75
CA ASP A 22 19.19 16.19 4.81
C ASP A 22 17.86 15.70 4.20
N ALA A 23 16.90 15.35 5.06
CA ALA A 23 15.57 14.89 4.68
C ALA A 23 14.87 15.76 3.61
N LYS A 24 15.10 17.08 3.61
CA LYS A 24 14.49 18.03 2.66
C LYS A 24 14.83 17.75 1.18
N LYS A 25 15.98 17.11 0.90
CA LYS A 25 16.44 16.80 -0.47
C LYS A 25 16.48 15.30 -0.73
N SER A 26 16.91 14.52 0.26
CA SER A 26 17.08 13.07 0.11
C SER A 26 15.75 12.33 -0.01
N VAL A 27 14.73 12.72 0.76
CA VAL A 27 13.40 12.09 0.72
C VAL A 27 12.72 12.22 -0.66
N PRO A 28 12.58 13.42 -1.26
CA PRO A 28 11.92 13.53 -2.57
C PRO A 28 12.69 12.83 -3.69
N ILE A 29 14.03 12.84 -3.66
CA ILE A 29 14.84 12.10 -4.64
C ILE A 29 14.63 10.58 -4.47
N GLY A 30 14.61 10.09 -3.23
CA GLY A 30 14.36 8.68 -2.94
C GLY A 30 13.01 8.19 -3.49
N ILE A 31 11.96 8.99 -3.32
CA ILE A 31 10.63 8.71 -3.87
C ILE A 31 10.68 8.60 -5.41
N LEU A 32 11.28 9.60 -6.08
CA LEU A 32 11.36 9.60 -7.56
C LEU A 32 12.17 8.43 -8.10
N VAL A 33 13.30 8.11 -7.47
CA VAL A 33 14.15 6.97 -7.87
C VAL A 33 13.42 5.66 -7.64
N SER A 34 12.76 5.48 -6.49
CA SER A 34 11.99 4.26 -6.19
C SER A 34 10.89 4.04 -7.23
N ILE A 35 10.10 5.06 -7.55
CA ILE A 35 9.03 4.97 -8.55
C ILE A 35 9.60 4.64 -9.93
N SER A 36 10.69 5.29 -10.32
CA SER A 36 11.32 5.08 -11.63
C SER A 36 11.86 3.66 -11.77
N VAL A 37 12.52 3.14 -10.73
CA VAL A 37 13.05 1.77 -10.72
C VAL A 37 11.92 0.74 -10.75
N CYS A 38 10.88 0.92 -9.93
CA CYS A 38 9.70 0.05 -9.94
C CYS A 38 9.01 0.04 -11.31
N TRP A 39 8.91 1.20 -11.97
CA TRP A 39 8.30 1.31 -13.29
C TRP A 39 9.12 0.56 -14.37
N ILE A 40 10.44 0.77 -14.42
CA ILE A 40 11.32 0.10 -15.39
C ILE A 40 11.32 -1.42 -15.18
N LEU A 41 11.47 -1.88 -13.93
CA LEU A 41 11.49 -3.30 -13.60
C LEU A 41 10.12 -3.95 -13.84
N GLY A 42 9.03 -3.28 -13.44
CA GLY A 42 7.68 -3.76 -13.69
C GLY A 42 7.38 -3.88 -15.18
N TRP A 43 7.79 -2.90 -15.98
CA TRP A 43 7.64 -2.94 -17.43
C TRP A 43 8.43 -4.09 -18.08
N LEU A 44 9.69 -4.29 -17.69
CA LEU A 44 10.50 -5.42 -18.16
C LEU A 44 9.88 -6.76 -17.78
N MET A 45 9.40 -6.90 -16.54
CA MET A 45 8.73 -8.11 -16.08
C MET A 45 7.45 -8.40 -16.88
N LEU A 46 6.63 -7.37 -17.17
CA LEU A 46 5.44 -7.53 -17.99
C LEU A 46 5.77 -8.03 -19.41
N ILE A 47 6.85 -7.52 -20.03
CA ILE A 47 7.30 -8.01 -21.34
C ILE A 47 7.70 -9.49 -21.26
N CYS A 48 8.47 -9.88 -20.24
CA CYS A 48 8.86 -11.28 -20.04
C CYS A 48 7.64 -12.18 -19.85
N ILE A 49 6.66 -11.77 -19.04
CA ILE A 49 5.42 -12.53 -18.82
C ILE A 49 4.65 -12.69 -20.13
N CYS A 50 4.45 -11.59 -20.88
CA CYS A 50 3.76 -11.65 -22.17
C CYS A 50 4.48 -12.53 -23.20
N ALA A 51 5.82 -12.57 -23.18
CA ALA A 51 6.60 -13.41 -24.08
C ALA A 51 6.59 -14.90 -23.68
N CYS A 52 6.44 -15.21 -22.39
CA CYS A 52 6.40 -16.58 -21.87
C CYS A 52 4.99 -17.17 -21.76
N MET A 53 3.94 -16.34 -21.80
CA MET A 53 2.57 -16.80 -21.69
C MET A 53 2.17 -17.62 -22.91
N SER A 54 1.67 -18.85 -22.67
CA SER A 54 1.09 -19.69 -23.73
C SER A 54 -0.19 -19.06 -24.29
N ASN A 55 -0.56 -19.40 -25.53
CA ASN A 55 -1.74 -18.85 -26.22
C ASN A 55 -3.09 -19.23 -25.57
N ASP A 56 -3.08 -20.08 -24.54
CA ASP A 56 -4.27 -20.57 -23.87
C ASP A 56 -4.55 -19.76 -22.58
N ILE A 57 -5.13 -18.57 -22.78
CA ILE A 57 -5.43 -17.60 -21.71
C ILE A 57 -6.51 -18.15 -20.76
N GLU A 58 -7.43 -18.98 -21.27
CA GLU A 58 -8.49 -19.58 -20.46
C GLU A 58 -7.93 -20.53 -19.40
N HIS A 59 -6.88 -21.27 -19.74
CA HIS A 59 -6.19 -22.12 -18.78
C HIS A 59 -5.48 -21.30 -17.70
N VAL A 60 -4.88 -20.15 -18.08
CA VAL A 60 -4.16 -19.24 -17.16
C VAL A 60 -5.08 -18.56 -16.15
N VAL A 61 -6.31 -18.23 -16.56
CA VAL A 61 -7.30 -17.52 -15.74
C VAL A 61 -8.14 -18.49 -14.91
N ASN A 62 -8.57 -19.63 -15.47
CA ASN A 62 -9.42 -20.62 -14.78
C ASN A 62 -8.64 -21.75 -14.13
N ASN A 63 -7.60 -21.40 -13.38
CA ASN A 63 -6.70 -22.41 -12.87
C ASN A 63 -7.06 -22.91 -11.47
N LEU A 64 -6.79 -24.20 -11.22
CA LEU A 64 -7.13 -24.89 -9.97
C LEU A 64 -6.53 -24.21 -8.72
N TYR A 65 -5.44 -23.46 -8.89
CA TYR A 65 -4.69 -22.81 -7.82
C TYR A 65 -5.11 -21.36 -7.53
N GLY A 66 -5.96 -20.73 -8.37
CA GLY A 66 -6.40 -19.34 -8.18
C GLY A 66 -5.32 -18.24 -8.33
N PHE A 67 -4.09 -18.62 -8.69
CA PHE A 67 -2.96 -17.70 -8.89
C PHE A 67 -2.40 -17.79 -10.31
N ALA A 68 -2.79 -16.85 -11.18
CA ALA A 68 -2.35 -16.80 -12.58
C ALA A 68 -0.82 -16.80 -12.74
N MET A 69 -0.10 -16.07 -11.90
CA MET A 69 1.37 -16.00 -11.99
C MET A 69 2.06 -17.32 -11.63
N ALA A 70 1.50 -18.11 -10.70
CA ALA A 70 2.07 -19.40 -10.33
C ALA A 70 2.01 -20.37 -11.52
N GLN A 71 0.95 -20.28 -12.32
CA GLN A 71 0.77 -21.10 -13.50
C GLN A 71 1.67 -20.70 -14.66
N VAL A 72 1.81 -19.41 -14.95
CA VAL A 72 2.71 -18.96 -16.02
C VAL A 72 4.15 -19.45 -15.77
N ILE A 73 4.59 -19.41 -14.50
CA ILE A 73 5.90 -19.93 -14.11
C ILE A 73 5.95 -21.46 -14.22
N TYR A 74 4.87 -22.16 -13.84
CA TYR A 74 4.77 -23.61 -13.96
C TYR A 74 4.83 -24.08 -15.41
N ASP A 75 4.11 -23.43 -16.32
CA ASP A 75 4.05 -23.79 -17.73
C ASP A 75 5.38 -23.49 -18.44
N SER A 76 6.07 -22.42 -18.02
CA SER A 76 7.33 -22.00 -18.66
C SER A 76 8.56 -22.73 -18.14
N LEU A 77 8.67 -22.94 -16.82
CA LEU A 77 9.88 -23.47 -16.16
C LEU A 77 9.69 -24.86 -15.53
N GLY A 78 8.45 -25.34 -15.42
CA GLY A 78 8.12 -26.62 -14.79
C GLY A 78 7.97 -26.56 -13.26
N ARG A 79 7.52 -27.67 -12.68
CA ARG A 79 7.08 -27.78 -11.27
C ARG A 79 8.12 -27.35 -10.24
N ASN A 80 9.37 -27.82 -10.36
CA ASN A 80 10.39 -27.60 -9.34
C ASN A 80 10.77 -26.12 -9.21
N TRP A 81 10.86 -25.43 -10.35
CA TRP A 81 11.15 -24.01 -10.40
C TRP A 81 9.97 -23.17 -9.95
N ALA A 82 8.74 -23.54 -10.30
CA ALA A 82 7.54 -22.87 -9.81
C ALA A 82 7.45 -22.88 -8.28
N ILE A 83 7.72 -24.02 -7.65
CA ILE A 83 7.73 -24.12 -6.17
C ILE A 83 8.85 -23.25 -5.58
N ALA A 84 10.04 -23.22 -6.18
CA ALA A 84 11.15 -22.39 -5.71
C ALA A 84 10.81 -20.89 -5.77
N PHE A 85 10.27 -20.41 -6.89
CA PHE A 85 9.85 -19.02 -7.05
C PHE A 85 8.71 -18.64 -6.11
N MET A 86 7.70 -19.50 -5.96
CA MET A 86 6.59 -19.25 -5.02
C MET A 86 7.06 -19.20 -3.56
N SER A 87 8.00 -20.08 -3.18
CA SER A 87 8.61 -20.05 -1.85
C SER A 87 9.41 -18.77 -1.62
N LEU A 88 10.19 -18.33 -2.61
CA LEU A 88 10.92 -17.07 -2.56
C LEU A 88 9.97 -15.87 -2.43
N MET A 89 8.87 -15.85 -3.19
CA MET A 89 7.84 -14.81 -3.08
C MET A 89 7.20 -14.77 -1.69
N ALA A 90 6.88 -15.94 -1.12
CA ALA A 90 6.33 -16.02 0.24
C ALA A 90 7.33 -15.47 1.28
N PHE A 91 8.62 -15.78 1.13
CA PHE A 91 9.67 -15.23 2.01
C PHE A 91 9.80 -13.71 1.87
N CYS A 92 9.78 -13.17 0.65
CA CYS A 92 9.78 -11.72 0.41
C CYS A 92 8.54 -11.04 1.03
N GLN A 93 7.37 -11.66 0.94
CA GLN A 93 6.13 -11.15 1.53
C GLN A 93 6.21 -11.10 3.07
N PHE A 94 6.85 -12.10 3.68
CA PHE A 94 7.10 -12.12 5.12
C PHE A 94 8.01 -10.96 5.55
N LEU A 95 9.11 -10.73 4.82
CA LEU A 95 10.01 -9.60 5.09
C LEU A 95 9.29 -8.25 4.93
N MET A 96 8.47 -8.10 3.89
CA MET A 96 7.64 -6.91 3.69
C MET A 96 6.68 -6.69 4.87
N GLY A 97 5.97 -7.73 5.32
CA GLY A 97 5.08 -7.65 6.47
C GLY A 97 5.80 -7.21 7.75
N SER A 98 7.01 -7.73 7.99
CA SER A 98 7.85 -7.34 9.13
C SER A 98 8.26 -5.86 9.09
N SER A 99 8.58 -5.35 7.90
CA SER A 99 8.92 -3.93 7.68
C SER A 99 7.73 -3.02 7.95
N ILE A 100 6.55 -3.37 7.42
CA ILE A 100 5.31 -2.60 7.62
C ILE A 100 4.93 -2.58 9.10
N LEU A 101 5.00 -3.73 9.79
CA LEU A 101 4.71 -3.79 11.23
C LEU A 101 5.62 -2.86 12.04
N THR A 102 6.90 -2.77 11.65
CA THR A 102 7.86 -1.85 12.26
C THR A 102 7.46 -0.39 12.01
N ALA A 103 7.10 -0.03 10.78
CA ALA A 103 6.67 1.34 10.43
C ALA A 103 5.38 1.75 11.16
N VAL A 104 4.36 0.89 11.15
CA VAL A 104 3.06 1.14 11.80
C VAL A 104 3.22 1.31 13.31
N SER A 105 4.09 0.52 13.95
CA SER A 105 4.34 0.66 15.38
C SER A 105 4.86 2.05 15.78
N ARG A 106 5.68 2.68 14.93
CA ARG A 106 6.20 4.03 15.13
C ARG A 106 5.11 5.08 14.95
N GLN A 107 4.25 4.91 13.95
CA GLN A 107 3.11 5.81 13.72
C GLN A 107 2.13 5.77 14.90
N VAL A 108 1.74 4.57 15.35
CA VAL A 108 0.85 4.39 16.51
C VAL A 108 1.46 4.99 17.77
N TRP A 109 2.75 4.81 17.99
CA TRP A 109 3.43 5.42 19.12
C TRP A 109 3.41 6.96 19.07
N ALA A 110 3.64 7.55 17.89
CA ALA A 110 3.55 9.00 17.71
C ALA A 110 2.13 9.53 18.03
N PHE A 111 1.08 8.84 17.61
CA PHE A 111 -0.31 9.20 17.96
C PHE A 111 -0.62 9.05 19.45
N VAL A 112 -0.09 8.01 20.09
CA VAL A 112 -0.27 7.77 21.53
C VAL A 112 0.49 8.81 22.36
N ARG A 113 1.62 9.33 21.87
CA ARG A 113 2.35 10.43 22.53
C ARG A 113 1.47 11.67 22.71
N ASP A 114 0.63 11.94 21.71
CA ASP A 114 -0.26 13.10 21.64
C ASP A 114 -1.65 12.82 22.29
N ASP A 115 -1.75 11.76 23.11
CA ASP A 115 -2.96 11.34 23.84
C ASP A 115 -4.18 11.04 22.96
N GLY A 116 -3.95 10.66 21.69
CA GLY A 116 -4.99 10.41 20.69
C GLY A 116 -5.68 9.04 20.76
N PHE A 117 -5.36 8.18 21.73
CA PHE A 117 -5.93 6.81 21.85
C PHE A 117 -6.66 6.59 23.17
N PRO A 118 -7.81 5.90 23.20
CA PRO A 118 -8.38 5.40 24.44
C PRO A 118 -7.36 4.45 25.10
N MET A 119 -6.99 4.71 26.36
CA MET A 119 -5.89 4.02 27.07
C MET A 119 -4.46 4.42 26.65
N SER A 120 -4.26 5.66 26.18
CA SER A 120 -2.93 6.22 25.82
C SER A 120 -1.86 6.01 26.90
N HIS A 121 -2.23 6.09 28.17
CA HIS A 121 -1.30 6.01 29.31
C HIS A 121 -0.51 4.69 29.38
N TYR A 122 -1.12 3.57 28.97
CA TYR A 122 -0.48 2.25 29.00
C TYR A 122 0.33 1.97 27.73
N ILE A 123 -0.13 2.47 26.58
CA ILE A 123 0.51 2.26 25.27
C ILE A 123 1.72 3.20 25.09
N LYS A 124 1.76 4.33 25.80
CA LYS A 124 2.85 5.33 25.76
C LYS A 124 4.16 4.83 26.37
N LYS A 125 4.13 3.72 27.12
CA LYS A 125 5.29 3.18 27.82
C LYS A 125 6.25 2.52 26.83
N VAL A 126 7.37 3.19 26.56
CA VAL A 126 8.50 2.66 25.78
C VAL A 126 9.49 1.99 26.70
N ASP A 127 10.02 0.84 26.27
CA ASP A 127 11.11 0.19 27.00
C ASP A 127 12.42 0.97 26.83
N LYS A 128 13.05 1.37 27.94
CA LYS A 128 14.23 2.25 27.95
C LYS A 128 15.50 1.56 27.43
N LYS A 129 15.52 0.23 27.35
CA LYS A 129 16.69 -0.55 26.90
C LYS A 129 16.73 -0.75 25.39
N TYR A 130 15.56 -0.89 24.77
CA TYR A 130 15.45 -1.16 23.34
C TYR A 130 14.89 0.03 22.54
N SER A 131 14.35 1.06 23.22
CA SER A 131 13.68 2.21 22.59
C SER A 131 12.56 1.81 21.63
N VAL A 132 11.97 0.62 21.82
CA VAL A 132 10.87 0.07 21.01
C VAL A 132 9.58 0.03 21.84
N PRO A 133 8.44 0.51 21.31
CA PRO A 133 7.15 0.46 21.99
C PRO A 133 6.49 -0.93 21.85
N PHE A 134 6.90 -1.90 22.69
CA PHE A 134 6.38 -3.28 22.64
C PHE A 134 4.84 -3.38 22.75
N ILE A 135 4.21 -2.54 23.60
CA ILE A 135 2.76 -2.55 23.81
C ILE A 135 2.02 -2.06 22.55
N ALA A 136 2.58 -1.07 21.84
CA ALA A 136 2.03 -0.60 20.57
C ALA A 136 2.11 -1.70 19.50
N ILE A 137 3.24 -2.40 19.40
CA ILE A 137 3.40 -3.54 18.48
C ILE A 137 2.38 -4.63 18.78
N PHE A 138 2.19 -5.00 20.05
CA PHE A 138 1.21 -6.03 20.42
C PHE A 138 -0.22 -5.62 20.08
N THR A 139 -0.57 -4.35 20.29
CA THR A 139 -1.91 -3.81 19.94
C THR A 139 -2.16 -3.89 18.44
N VAL A 140 -1.18 -3.47 17.62
CA VAL A 140 -1.26 -3.56 16.15
C VAL A 140 -1.33 -5.01 15.70
N CYS A 141 -0.51 -5.89 16.27
CA CYS A 141 -0.51 -7.31 15.96
C CYS A 141 -1.87 -7.95 16.29
N CYS A 142 -2.42 -7.69 17.47
CA CYS A 142 -3.73 -8.17 17.88
C CYS A 142 -4.83 -7.67 16.93
N GLY A 143 -4.82 -6.37 16.58
CA GLY A 143 -5.77 -5.81 15.62
C GLY A 143 -5.66 -6.45 14.23
N SER A 144 -4.43 -6.63 13.73
CA SER A 144 -4.18 -7.30 12.45
C SER A 144 -4.60 -8.77 12.45
N LEU A 145 -4.44 -9.46 13.59
CA LEU A 145 -4.86 -10.84 13.75
C LEU A 145 -6.38 -10.96 13.74
N VAL A 146 -7.10 -10.07 14.43
CA VAL A 146 -8.57 -10.02 14.38
C VAL A 146 -9.08 -9.79 12.96
N LEU A 147 -8.49 -8.83 12.22
CA LEU A 147 -8.83 -8.60 10.82
C LEU A 147 -8.47 -9.79 9.93
N GLY A 148 -7.34 -10.44 10.19
CA GLY A 148 -6.92 -11.65 9.46
C GLY A 148 -7.86 -12.84 9.70
N LEU A 149 -8.38 -13.01 10.92
CA LEU A 149 -9.41 -14.02 11.20
C LEU A 149 -10.70 -13.73 10.44
N LEU A 150 -11.08 -12.46 10.27
CA LEU A 150 -12.27 -12.08 9.52
C LEU A 150 -12.17 -12.49 8.04
N CYS A 151 -10.97 -12.40 7.45
CA CYS A 151 -10.72 -12.90 6.08
C CYS A 151 -10.87 -14.43 5.95
N LEU A 152 -10.79 -15.19 7.04
CA LEU A 152 -10.87 -16.65 7.00
C LEU A 152 -12.31 -17.18 7.03
N ILE A 153 -13.27 -16.33 7.43
CA ILE A 153 -14.67 -16.72 7.62
C ILE A 153 -15.42 -16.74 6.29
N ASP A 154 -15.27 -15.69 5.48
CA ASP A 154 -16.07 -15.52 4.28
C ASP A 154 -15.33 -14.74 3.17
N ASN A 155 -15.59 -15.13 1.92
CA ASN A 155 -14.97 -14.49 0.75
C ASN A 155 -15.49 -13.07 0.51
N ALA A 156 -16.77 -12.80 0.79
CA ALA A 156 -17.33 -11.45 0.67
C ALA A 156 -16.81 -10.53 1.78
N ALA A 157 -16.57 -11.05 2.99
CA ALA A 157 -15.90 -10.31 4.05
C ALA A 157 -14.46 -9.91 3.66
N THR A 158 -13.75 -10.84 3.01
CA THR A 158 -12.38 -10.60 2.51
C THR A 158 -12.34 -9.51 1.45
N SER A 159 -13.20 -9.58 0.43
CA SER A 159 -13.23 -8.56 -0.62
C SER A 159 -13.62 -7.18 -0.08
N ALA A 160 -14.60 -7.11 0.84
CA ALA A 160 -14.99 -5.87 1.50
C ALA A 160 -13.83 -5.24 2.29
N LEU A 161 -13.04 -6.05 3.02
CA LEU A 161 -11.87 -5.56 3.74
C LEU A 161 -10.79 -4.98 2.83
N PHE A 162 -10.51 -5.63 1.70
CA PHE A 162 -9.55 -5.11 0.73
C PHE A 162 -10.03 -3.80 0.10
N SER A 163 -11.31 -3.70 -0.28
CA SER A 163 -11.91 -2.46 -0.79
C SER A 163 -11.87 -1.34 0.25
N LEU A 164 -12.18 -1.64 1.52
CA LEU A 164 -12.08 -0.68 2.61
C LEU A 164 -10.64 -0.19 2.82
N SER A 165 -9.65 -1.08 2.72
CA SER A 165 -8.23 -0.71 2.81
C SER A 165 -7.83 0.26 1.69
N VAL A 166 -8.27 0.03 0.46
CA VAL A 166 -8.00 0.92 -0.68
C VAL A 166 -8.67 2.27 -0.49
N ALA A 167 -9.94 2.29 -0.11
CA ALA A 167 -10.69 3.51 0.17
C ALA A 167 -10.04 4.32 1.31
N GLY A 168 -9.67 3.64 2.40
CA GLY A 168 -8.97 4.25 3.54
C GLY A 168 -7.62 4.86 3.15
N ASN A 169 -6.83 4.16 2.34
CA ASN A 169 -5.56 4.68 1.84
C ASN A 169 -5.74 5.91 0.94
N ASN A 170 -6.74 5.87 0.05
CA ASN A 170 -7.08 7.01 -0.81
C ASN A 170 -7.51 8.24 0.01
N LEU A 171 -8.32 8.04 1.05
CA LEU A 171 -8.72 9.10 1.97
C LEU A 171 -7.51 9.66 2.74
N ALA A 172 -6.64 8.78 3.26
CA ALA A 172 -5.45 9.18 4.02
C ALA A 172 -4.48 10.05 3.20
N TRP A 173 -4.27 9.73 1.92
CA TRP A 173 -3.43 10.57 1.04
C TRP A 173 -4.13 11.86 0.59
N SER A 174 -5.46 11.86 0.50
CA SER A 174 -6.25 13.04 0.13
C SER A 174 -6.34 14.06 1.27
N MET A 175 -6.35 13.59 2.52
CA MET A 175 -6.48 14.42 3.71
C MET A 175 -5.41 15.53 3.84
N PRO A 176 -4.09 15.26 3.81
CA PRO A 176 -3.07 16.31 3.90
C PRO A 176 -3.12 17.26 2.69
N THR A 177 -3.52 16.73 1.52
CA THR A 177 -3.68 17.50 0.28
C THR A 177 -4.82 18.52 0.42
N PHE A 178 -5.95 18.10 1.00
CA PHE A 178 -7.11 18.93 1.28
C PHE A 178 -6.82 19.98 2.37
N MET A 179 -6.18 19.58 3.48
CA MET A 179 -5.77 20.50 4.55
C MET A 179 -4.81 21.58 4.04
N ARG A 180 -3.90 21.23 3.12
CA ARG A 180 -3.00 22.19 2.49
C ARG A 180 -3.75 23.25 1.67
N LEU A 181 -4.85 22.88 1.00
CA LEU A 181 -5.65 23.82 0.20
C LEU A 181 -6.49 24.77 1.05
N THR A 182 -7.01 24.31 2.18
CA THR A 182 -8.02 25.03 2.97
C THR A 182 -7.41 25.89 4.07
N TRP A 183 -6.49 25.33 4.87
CA TRP A 183 -6.02 25.95 6.12
C TRP A 183 -4.50 26.22 6.15
N GLY A 184 -3.71 25.42 5.42
CA GLY A 184 -2.24 25.43 5.50
C GLY A 184 -1.51 26.31 4.49
N ARG A 185 -2.19 27.18 3.74
CA ARG A 185 -1.57 27.96 2.64
C ARG A 185 -0.45 28.89 3.12
N ASP A 186 -0.60 29.47 4.32
CA ASP A 186 0.33 30.48 4.84
C ASP A 186 1.42 29.90 5.76
N LEU A 187 1.26 28.65 6.22
CA LEU A 187 2.24 27.98 7.11
C LEU A 187 3.37 27.29 6.32
N PHE A 188 3.23 27.16 4.99
CA PHE A 188 4.15 26.40 4.15
C PHE A 188 5.45 27.16 3.86
N ARG A 189 6.56 26.69 4.42
CA ARG A 189 7.91 27.15 4.04
C ARG A 189 8.43 26.30 2.87
N PRO A 190 8.68 26.87 1.69
CA PRO A 190 9.11 26.10 0.52
C PRO A 190 10.47 25.44 0.75
N GLY A 191 10.54 24.14 0.46
CA GLY A 191 11.77 23.36 0.45
C GLY A 191 12.53 23.48 -0.88
N PRO A 192 13.73 22.87 -1.00
CA PRO A 192 14.57 22.92 -2.20
C PRO A 192 13.92 22.30 -3.45
N PHE A 193 12.96 21.38 -3.27
CA PHE A 193 12.03 20.94 -4.32
C PHE A 193 10.75 21.77 -4.21
N TYR A 194 10.65 22.85 -4.99
CA TYR A 194 9.44 23.69 -5.04
C TYR A 194 8.91 23.75 -6.47
N LEU A 195 7.69 23.23 -6.67
CA LEU A 195 7.02 23.22 -7.97
C LEU A 195 6.54 24.62 -8.42
N GLY A 196 6.73 25.68 -7.64
CA GLY A 196 6.25 27.03 -7.96
C GLY A 196 4.87 27.33 -7.38
N LYS A 197 4.54 28.62 -7.22
CA LYS A 197 3.26 29.09 -6.62
C LYS A 197 2.04 28.77 -7.47
N PHE A 198 2.22 28.56 -8.77
CA PHE A 198 1.13 28.34 -9.73
C PHE A 198 0.87 26.86 -10.01
N LEU A 199 1.92 26.07 -10.23
CA LEU A 199 1.80 24.63 -10.50
C LEU A 199 1.43 23.83 -9.24
N SER A 200 1.80 24.31 -8.06
CA SER A 200 1.52 23.63 -6.79
C SER A 200 0.02 23.49 -6.47
N PRO A 201 -0.83 24.52 -6.57
CA PRO A 201 -2.27 24.36 -6.39
C PRO A 201 -2.93 23.57 -7.53
N ILE A 202 -2.45 23.72 -8.77
CA ILE A 202 -2.99 23.00 -9.93
C ILE A 202 -2.73 21.50 -9.81
N ALA A 203 -1.50 21.09 -9.48
CA ALA A 203 -1.17 19.68 -9.27
C ALA A 203 -1.98 19.06 -8.13
N VAL A 204 -2.26 19.84 -7.09
CA VAL A 204 -3.09 19.41 -5.97
C VAL A 204 -4.56 19.24 -6.40
N TRP A 205 -5.15 20.18 -7.14
CA TRP A 205 -6.51 20.04 -7.68
C TRP A 205 -6.64 18.85 -8.63
N ILE A 206 -5.68 18.68 -9.54
CA ILE A 206 -5.62 17.53 -10.45
C ILE A 206 -5.53 16.22 -9.66
N SER A 207 -4.73 16.16 -8.60
CA SER A 207 -4.60 14.94 -7.77
C SER A 207 -5.88 14.56 -7.03
N ILE A 208 -6.69 15.55 -6.64
CA ILE A 208 -7.99 15.31 -6.00
C ILE A 208 -9.00 14.89 -7.06
N PHE A 209 -9.05 15.59 -8.19
CA PHE A 209 -9.99 15.29 -9.28
C PHE A 209 -9.77 13.90 -9.87
N LEU A 210 -8.52 13.56 -10.22
CA LEU A 210 -8.18 12.22 -10.73
C LEU A 210 -8.47 11.11 -9.73
N ARG A 211 -8.40 11.40 -8.43
CA ARG A 211 -8.66 10.42 -7.38
C ARG A 211 -10.15 10.27 -7.07
N HIS A 212 -10.94 11.33 -7.28
CA HIS A 212 -12.41 11.26 -7.28
C HIS A 212 -12.90 10.38 -8.43
N GLU A 213 -12.37 10.60 -9.65
CA GLU A 213 -12.71 9.80 -10.83
C GLU A 213 -12.41 8.31 -10.59
N GLN A 214 -11.22 7.99 -10.06
CA GLN A 214 -10.84 6.61 -9.71
C GLN A 214 -11.75 5.98 -8.66
N TYR A 215 -12.28 6.76 -7.71
CA TYR A 215 -13.23 6.27 -6.71
C TYR A 215 -14.59 5.96 -7.32
N GLU A 216 -15.06 6.80 -8.25
CA GLU A 216 -16.31 6.56 -8.98
C GLU A 216 -16.23 5.31 -9.87
N ASP A 217 -15.09 5.08 -10.52
CA ASP A 217 -14.83 3.88 -11.31
C ASP A 217 -14.85 2.60 -10.45
N GLU A 218 -14.15 2.59 -9.31
CA GLU A 218 -14.11 1.42 -8.41
C GLU A 218 -15.48 1.13 -7.76
N VAL A 219 -16.23 2.16 -7.37
CA VAL A 219 -17.59 1.98 -6.81
C VAL A 219 -18.56 1.52 -7.91
N GLY A 220 -18.45 2.09 -9.11
CA GLY A 220 -19.25 1.68 -10.27
C GLY A 220 -19.07 0.20 -10.62
N GLN A 221 -17.82 -0.29 -10.62
CA GLN A 221 -17.52 -1.69 -10.89
C GLN A 221 -18.09 -2.64 -9.83
N ASN A 222 -17.93 -2.30 -8.54
CA ASN A 222 -18.43 -3.12 -7.43
C ASN A 222 -19.97 -3.19 -7.39
N VAL A 223 -20.67 -2.11 -7.77
CA VAL A 223 -22.13 -2.09 -7.88
C VAL A 223 -22.61 -2.96 -9.05
N ILE A 224 -21.92 -2.91 -10.19
CA ILE A 224 -22.23 -3.75 -11.36
C ILE A 224 -22.01 -5.24 -11.03
N ASP A 225 -20.91 -5.59 -10.35
CA ASP A 225 -20.64 -6.97 -9.93
C ASP A 225 -21.66 -7.48 -8.91
N GLN A 226 -22.13 -6.63 -7.98
CA GLN A 226 -23.22 -6.98 -7.06
C GLN A 226 -24.57 -7.18 -7.76
N ILE A 227 -24.87 -6.40 -8.81
CA ILE A 227 -26.10 -6.56 -9.60
C ILE A 227 -26.05 -7.87 -10.39
N LEU A 228 -24.91 -8.19 -11.02
CA LEU A 228 -24.73 -9.43 -11.78
C LEU A 228 -24.75 -10.67 -10.87
N SER A 229 -24.21 -10.57 -9.65
CA SER A 229 -24.28 -11.64 -8.63
C SER A 229 -25.68 -11.87 -8.06
N ASN A 230 -26.59 -10.90 -8.12
CA ASN A 230 -27.98 -11.04 -7.64
C ASN A 230 -28.94 -11.47 -8.77
N GLN A 231 -28.44 -11.66 -9.99
CA GLN A 231 -29.21 -12.12 -11.15
C GLN A 231 -28.87 -13.56 -11.56
N ILE A 232 -28.02 -14.25 -10.79
CA ILE A 232 -27.70 -15.69 -10.89
C ILE A 232 -28.09 -16.35 -9.56
#